data_AF-A0A7G3BNY8-F1
#
_entry.id   AF-A0A7G3BNY8-F1
#
_cell.length_a   1.000
_cell.length_b   1.000
_cell.length_c   1.000
_cell.angle_alpha   90.00
_cell.angle_beta   90.00
_cell.angle_gamma   90.00
#
_symmetry.space_group_name_H-M   'P 1'
#
loop_
_entity.id
_entity.type
_entity.pdbx_description
1 polymer ?
#
loop_
_entity_poly.entity_id
_entity_poly.type
_entity_poly.pdbx_seq_one_letter_code
_entity_poly.pdbx_strand_id
1 'polypeptide(L)'
;MKNLLCLVALFILSYTQAQNILIVDNDPVIDTSPAHMFNNITDAIAAANNGDIIYVQPSLTSYGAVTINKEITLFGSGYAPELNDGRRTELSSVRIDADNIKISGFYISTYITYNSSTSTSDNIIIEDNFVNQTIFVGSTNAGHATTNNNWIIRGNIINYGITLHADPTKCVNTVITNNHITLLNGSTSASYALRYFNDTTIFNNNVVRINHTWGNTNIFPNMTGDVTAFNNIFISNGINTLFTPTTGRTLTLNNSISYMSTGGTLSLAMPGTGNFDNQNPFFTSVASSAFDMAPEDDFTLSPSSVGLNAGSDGNDIGIYNGYYDFDMRGYPTELPYLTSFTISNNFIEAGENININVKANANKSN
;
A
#
# COMPACT_ATOMS: atom_id res chain seq x y z
N MET A 1 -12.54 3.50 -52.27
CA MET A 1 -13.04 3.02 -50.95
C MET A 1 -12.19 1.89 -50.37
N LYS A 2 -11.97 0.76 -51.06
CA LYS A 2 -11.10 -0.34 -50.56
C LYS A 2 -9.67 0.10 -50.18
N ASN A 3 -9.04 0.92 -51.02
CA ASN A 3 -7.68 1.42 -50.77
C ASN A 3 -7.61 2.42 -49.60
N LEU A 4 -8.69 3.18 -49.36
CA LEU A 4 -8.77 4.13 -48.24
C LEU A 4 -8.96 3.39 -46.91
N LEU A 5 -9.81 2.35 -46.89
CA LEU A 5 -9.98 1.48 -45.73
C LEU A 5 -8.68 0.75 -45.36
N CYS A 6 -7.91 0.30 -46.36
CA CYS A 6 -6.63 -0.36 -46.14
C CYS A 6 -5.57 0.60 -45.58
N LEU A 7 -5.55 1.85 -46.05
CA LEU A 7 -4.65 2.89 -45.52
C LEU A 7 -4.99 3.25 -44.06
N VAL A 8 -6.28 3.39 -43.74
CA VAL A 8 -6.75 3.65 -42.38
C VAL A 8 -6.44 2.48 -41.45
N ALA A 9 -6.60 1.23 -41.92
CA ALA A 9 -6.23 0.05 -41.13
C ALA A 9 -4.72 -0.05 -40.87
N LEU A 10 -3.87 0.29 -41.85
CA LEU A 10 -2.41 0.35 -41.68
C LEU A 10 -1.97 1.46 -40.71
N PHE A 11 -2.65 2.61 -40.72
CA PHE A 11 -2.43 3.66 -39.73
C PHE A 11 -2.83 3.21 -38.32
N ILE A 12 -3.97 2.53 -38.16
CA ILE A 12 -4.42 2.03 -36.85
C ILE A 12 -3.46 0.96 -36.28
N LEU A 13 -2.95 0.07 -37.13
CA LEU A 13 -1.97 -0.96 -36.74
C LEU A 13 -0.60 -0.36 -36.35
N SER A 14 -0.24 0.81 -36.86
CA SER A 14 1.02 1.49 -36.49
C SER A 14 1.00 2.15 -35.11
N TYR A 15 -0.18 2.24 -34.47
CA TYR A 15 -0.36 2.85 -33.14
C TYR A 15 -0.58 1.84 -32.01
N THR A 16 -0.65 0.54 -32.31
CA THR A 16 -0.66 -0.48 -31.26
C THR A 16 0.77 -0.69 -30.76
N GLN A 17 1.19 0.07 -29.75
CA GLN A 17 2.39 -0.25 -28.99
C GLN A 17 2.08 -1.51 -28.16
N ALA A 18 2.87 -2.56 -28.35
CA ALA A 18 2.83 -3.69 -27.44
C ALA A 18 3.39 -3.23 -26.10
N GLN A 19 2.72 -3.59 -25.01
CA GLN A 19 3.25 -3.42 -23.66
C GLN A 19 4.52 -4.26 -23.54
N ASN A 20 5.66 -3.59 -23.34
CA ASN A 20 6.93 -4.27 -23.11
C ASN A 20 7.07 -4.61 -21.64
N ILE A 21 7.83 -5.67 -21.40
CA ILE A 21 8.22 -6.09 -20.07
C ILE A 21 9.73 -5.85 -19.96
N LEU A 22 10.12 -4.94 -19.08
CA LEU A 22 11.50 -4.71 -18.70
C LEU A 22 11.77 -5.41 -17.36
N ILE A 23 12.96 -5.97 -17.21
CA ILE A 23 13.40 -6.65 -16.00
C ILE A 23 14.58 -5.89 -15.41
N VAL A 24 14.52 -5.60 -14.13
CA VAL A 24 15.57 -4.92 -13.38
C VAL A 24 16.10 -5.86 -12.32
N ASP A 25 17.40 -6.10 -12.33
CA ASP A 25 18.08 -6.87 -11.29
C ASP A 25 19.50 -6.34 -11.12
N ASN A 26 19.78 -5.82 -9.93
CA ASN A 26 21.06 -5.19 -9.60
C ASN A 26 22.10 -6.20 -9.09
N ASP A 27 21.87 -7.51 -9.24
CA ASP A 27 22.90 -8.52 -9.02
C ASP A 27 24.09 -8.26 -9.98
N PRO A 28 25.34 -8.18 -9.46
CA PRO A 28 26.51 -7.91 -10.28
C PRO A 28 26.78 -8.95 -11.39
N VAL A 29 26.18 -10.14 -11.34
CA VAL A 29 26.38 -11.19 -12.35
C VAL A 29 25.36 -11.21 -13.47
N ILE A 30 24.43 -10.25 -13.53
CA ILE A 30 23.37 -10.27 -14.53
C ILE A 30 23.86 -9.99 -15.96
N ASP A 31 23.27 -10.69 -16.94
CA ASP A 31 23.42 -10.39 -18.36
C ASP A 31 22.47 -9.25 -18.79
N THR A 32 23.06 -8.10 -19.09
CA THR A 32 22.36 -6.91 -19.62
C THR A 32 22.45 -6.79 -21.15
N SER A 33 22.96 -7.82 -21.85
CA SER A 33 23.00 -7.81 -23.31
C SER A 33 21.60 -7.84 -23.97
N PRO A 34 20.55 -8.46 -23.41
CA PRO A 34 19.20 -8.32 -23.93
C PRO A 34 18.63 -6.94 -23.59
N ALA A 35 18.03 -6.26 -24.58
CA ALA A 35 17.56 -4.88 -24.45
C ALA A 35 16.45 -4.64 -23.40
N HIS A 36 15.85 -5.71 -22.87
CA HIS A 36 14.83 -5.66 -21.81
C HIS A 36 15.41 -5.88 -20.40
N MET A 37 16.71 -6.16 -20.28
CA MET A 37 17.39 -6.43 -19.02
C MET A 37 18.20 -5.22 -18.56
N PHE A 38 17.97 -4.76 -17.34
CA PHE A 38 18.64 -3.61 -16.74
C PHE A 38 19.20 -3.99 -15.37
N ASN A 39 20.32 -3.39 -14.99
CA ASN A 39 20.87 -3.51 -13.64
C ASN A 39 20.54 -2.30 -12.75
N ASN A 40 19.72 -1.37 -13.26
CA ASN A 40 19.32 -0.14 -12.60
C ASN A 40 17.90 0.24 -13.02
N ILE A 41 17.06 0.53 -12.03
CA ILE A 41 15.66 0.91 -12.24
C ILE A 41 15.50 2.25 -12.95
N THR A 42 16.42 3.20 -12.74
CA THR A 42 16.37 4.51 -13.40
C THR A 42 16.55 4.36 -14.91
N ASP A 43 17.45 3.47 -15.34
CA ASP A 43 17.72 3.23 -16.75
C ASP A 43 16.54 2.48 -17.40
N ALA A 44 15.91 1.55 -16.68
CA ALA A 44 14.68 0.88 -17.12
C ALA A 44 13.52 1.88 -17.30
N ILE A 45 13.30 2.80 -16.34
CA ILE A 45 12.29 3.86 -16.46
C ILE A 45 12.61 4.77 -17.66
N ALA A 46 13.88 5.10 -17.88
CA ALA A 46 14.31 5.92 -19.02
C ALA A 46 14.05 5.21 -20.36
N ALA A 47 14.22 3.88 -20.43
CA ALA A 47 13.98 3.07 -21.62
C ALA A 47 12.50 2.73 -21.86
N ALA A 48 11.68 2.70 -20.80
CA ALA A 48 10.27 2.35 -20.87
C ALA A 48 9.46 3.33 -21.74
N ASN A 49 8.48 2.79 -22.46
CA ASN A 49 7.41 3.53 -23.11
C ASN A 49 6.20 3.61 -22.16
N ASN A 50 5.28 4.54 -22.44
CA ASN A 50 4.02 4.63 -21.71
C ASN A 50 3.25 3.31 -21.83
N GLY A 51 2.80 2.80 -20.67
CA GLY A 51 2.06 1.56 -20.53
C GLY A 51 2.95 0.34 -20.29
N ASP A 52 4.29 0.46 -20.34
CA ASP A 52 5.19 -0.69 -20.12
C ASP A 52 5.15 -1.19 -18.66
N ILE A 53 5.54 -2.46 -18.49
CA ILE A 53 5.71 -3.10 -17.18
C ILE A 53 7.21 -3.19 -16.87
N ILE A 54 7.57 -2.84 -15.64
CA ILE A 54 8.91 -3.05 -15.10
C ILE A 54 8.82 -4.06 -13.95
N TYR A 55 9.41 -5.24 -14.12
CA TYR A 55 9.59 -6.22 -13.05
C TYR A 55 10.95 -6.03 -12.39
N VAL A 56 10.95 -5.85 -11.08
CA VAL A 56 12.17 -5.72 -10.29
C VAL A 56 12.40 -7.03 -9.56
N GLN A 57 13.59 -7.60 -9.70
CA GLN A 57 13.97 -8.83 -9.01
C GLN A 57 14.36 -8.54 -7.55
N PRO A 58 14.10 -9.48 -6.62
CA PRO A 58 14.55 -9.34 -5.24
C PRO A 58 16.07 -9.32 -5.16
N SER A 59 16.62 -8.42 -4.34
CA SER A 59 18.07 -8.29 -4.15
C SER A 59 18.43 -8.11 -2.67
N LEU A 60 19.71 -8.28 -2.36
CA LEU A 60 20.30 -7.90 -1.07
C LEU A 60 20.55 -6.39 -0.98
N THR A 61 20.63 -5.70 -2.12
CA THR A 61 20.93 -4.27 -2.19
C THR A 61 19.71 -3.51 -2.72
N SER A 62 19.38 -2.40 -2.06
CA SER A 62 18.32 -1.50 -2.53
C SER A 62 18.62 -0.94 -3.92
N TYR A 63 17.57 -0.73 -4.73
CA TYR A 63 17.64 -0.04 -6.01
C TYR A 63 17.70 1.50 -5.87
N GLY A 64 17.73 2.00 -4.63
CA GLY A 64 17.84 3.43 -4.34
C GLY A 64 16.53 4.20 -4.54
N ALA A 65 16.66 5.51 -4.71
CA ALA A 65 15.52 6.41 -4.87
C ALA A 65 15.10 6.47 -6.34
N VAL A 66 13.80 6.47 -6.61
CA VAL A 66 13.28 6.49 -7.97
C VAL A 66 12.35 7.67 -8.19
N THR A 67 12.35 8.19 -9.41
CA THR A 67 11.34 9.14 -9.88
C THR A 67 10.64 8.49 -11.07
N ILE A 68 9.33 8.32 -10.96
CA ILE A 68 8.49 7.75 -12.01
C ILE A 68 7.78 8.90 -12.70
N ASN A 69 8.22 9.21 -13.92
CA ASN A 69 7.77 10.33 -14.74
C ASN A 69 7.17 9.87 -16.08
N LYS A 70 6.71 8.62 -16.13
CA LYS A 70 6.01 7.99 -17.25
C LYS A 70 4.91 7.06 -16.73
N GLU A 71 3.90 6.84 -17.56
CA GLU A 71 2.88 5.83 -17.31
C GLU A 71 3.53 4.44 -17.36
N ILE A 72 3.68 3.79 -16.21
CA ILE A 72 4.25 2.45 -16.09
C ILE A 72 3.58 1.65 -14.98
N THR A 73 3.64 0.33 -15.10
CA THR A 73 3.37 -0.57 -13.98
C THR A 73 4.68 -1.11 -13.44
N LEU A 74 4.93 -0.87 -12.15
CA LEU A 74 6.13 -1.31 -11.45
C LEU A 74 5.76 -2.44 -10.48
N PHE A 75 6.36 -3.61 -10.68
CA PHE A 75 6.13 -4.80 -9.87
C PHE A 75 7.41 -5.26 -9.18
N GLY A 76 7.30 -5.51 -7.88
CA GLY A 76 8.32 -6.16 -7.08
C GLY A 76 7.94 -7.58 -6.70
N SER A 77 8.74 -8.21 -5.85
CA SER A 77 8.55 -9.59 -5.40
C SER A 77 7.65 -9.74 -4.17
N GLY A 78 7.13 -8.63 -3.64
CA GLY A 78 6.63 -8.51 -2.28
C GLY A 78 7.70 -7.98 -1.33
N TYR A 79 7.26 -7.38 -0.21
CA TYR A 79 8.15 -6.71 0.74
C TYR A 79 8.76 -7.66 1.79
N ALA A 80 8.15 -8.82 2.02
CA ALA A 80 8.66 -9.85 2.93
C ALA A 80 8.48 -11.29 2.38
N PRO A 81 9.01 -11.59 1.18
CA PRO A 81 8.90 -12.93 0.61
C PRO A 81 9.78 -13.94 1.36
N GLU A 82 9.19 -15.07 1.75
CA GLU A 82 9.83 -16.06 2.62
C GLU A 82 10.79 -17.02 1.88
N LEU A 83 10.63 -17.17 0.56
CA LEU A 83 11.42 -18.11 -0.26
C LEU A 83 12.55 -17.44 -1.08
N ASN A 84 12.96 -16.23 -0.69
CA ASN A 84 13.98 -15.44 -1.41
C ASN A 84 15.31 -15.27 -0.67
N ASP A 85 15.60 -16.10 0.34
CA ASP A 85 16.88 -16.09 1.07
C ASP A 85 17.22 -14.69 1.64
N GLY A 86 16.21 -14.04 2.23
CA GLY A 86 16.32 -12.69 2.79
C GLY A 86 16.37 -11.54 1.77
N ARG A 87 16.34 -11.84 0.46
CA ARG A 87 16.27 -10.82 -0.60
C ARG A 87 14.85 -10.28 -0.75
N ARG A 88 14.74 -8.99 -1.09
CA ARG A 88 13.47 -8.32 -1.37
C ARG A 88 13.64 -7.21 -2.40
N THR A 89 12.54 -6.74 -2.97
CA THR A 89 12.52 -5.57 -3.84
C THR A 89 12.42 -4.30 -3.01
N GLU A 90 13.57 -3.65 -2.80
CA GLU A 90 13.66 -2.47 -1.94
C GLU A 90 14.00 -1.18 -2.70
N LEU A 91 13.14 -0.16 -2.53
CA LEU A 91 13.37 1.22 -2.95
C LEU A 91 13.60 2.09 -1.73
N SER A 92 14.49 3.08 -1.83
CA SER A 92 14.68 4.01 -0.70
C SER A 92 13.55 5.01 -0.58
N SER A 93 13.10 5.57 -1.70
CA SER A 93 11.94 6.48 -1.81
C SER A 93 11.38 6.43 -3.22
N VAL A 94 10.11 6.79 -3.36
CA VAL A 94 9.44 6.92 -4.65
C VAL A 94 8.92 8.35 -4.82
N ARG A 95 9.29 9.00 -5.92
CA ARG A 95 8.68 10.25 -6.39
C ARG A 95 7.81 9.98 -7.62
N ILE A 96 6.57 10.44 -7.58
CA ILE A 96 5.61 10.28 -8.67
C ILE A 96 5.43 11.64 -9.38
N ASP A 97 5.55 11.62 -10.70
CA ASP A 97 5.51 12.79 -11.59
C ASP A 97 4.89 12.46 -12.96
N ALA A 98 3.92 11.55 -12.96
CA ALA A 98 3.11 11.20 -14.13
C ALA A 98 1.79 10.55 -13.67
N ASP A 99 0.89 10.37 -14.62
CA ASP A 99 -0.41 9.72 -14.43
C ASP A 99 -0.33 8.22 -14.75
N ASN A 100 -1.39 7.48 -14.39
CA ASN A 100 -1.59 6.07 -14.77
C ASN A 100 -0.45 5.14 -14.30
N ILE A 101 0.02 5.34 -13.06
CA ILE A 101 1.08 4.53 -12.48
C ILE A 101 0.50 3.48 -11.55
N LYS A 102 1.08 2.29 -11.58
CA LYS A 102 0.89 1.27 -10.56
C LYS A 102 2.20 0.88 -9.92
N ILE A 103 2.22 0.73 -8.59
CA ILE A 103 3.37 0.26 -7.82
C ILE A 103 2.89 -0.85 -6.88
N SER A 104 3.44 -2.06 -7.03
CA SER A 104 3.06 -3.19 -6.19
C SER A 104 4.22 -4.10 -5.79
N GLY A 105 4.20 -4.58 -4.55
CA GLY A 105 5.15 -5.57 -4.04
C GLY A 105 6.53 -5.02 -3.66
N PHE A 106 6.64 -3.79 -3.17
CA PHE A 106 7.90 -3.19 -2.75
C PHE A 106 8.02 -2.96 -1.25
N TYR A 107 9.23 -3.11 -0.73
CA TYR A 107 9.63 -2.45 0.51
C TYR A 107 10.17 -1.05 0.19
N ILE A 108 9.52 -0.02 0.69
CA ILE A 108 9.88 1.39 0.51
C ILE A 108 10.36 1.92 1.85
N SER A 109 11.67 2.14 1.98
CA SER A 109 12.30 2.40 3.29
C SER A 109 12.03 3.79 3.87
N THR A 110 11.52 4.71 3.05
CA THR A 110 11.03 6.02 3.48
C THR A 110 9.61 6.25 2.96
N TYR A 111 9.42 7.21 2.05
CA TYR A 111 8.11 7.72 1.64
C TYR A 111 7.82 7.48 0.15
N ILE A 112 6.54 7.55 -0.17
CA ILE A 112 6.04 7.83 -1.52
C ILE A 112 5.58 9.27 -1.53
N THR A 113 5.99 10.06 -2.51
CA THR A 113 5.64 11.48 -2.57
C THR A 113 5.54 12.00 -3.99
N TYR A 114 5.04 13.22 -4.15
CA TYR A 114 5.08 13.98 -5.39
C TYR A 114 6.46 14.58 -5.63
N ASN A 115 6.85 14.80 -6.89
CA ASN A 115 8.19 15.26 -7.23
C ASN A 115 8.43 16.76 -6.98
N SER A 116 7.46 17.62 -7.30
CA SER A 116 7.60 19.09 -7.20
C SER A 116 6.28 19.81 -6.95
N SER A 117 6.32 21.12 -6.65
CA SER A 117 5.12 21.95 -6.43
C SER A 117 4.21 22.13 -7.66
N THR A 118 4.62 21.60 -8.81
CA THR A 118 3.86 21.60 -10.07
C THR A 118 3.61 20.19 -10.62
N SER A 119 4.11 19.15 -9.95
CA SER A 119 3.95 17.76 -10.37
C SER A 119 2.51 17.29 -10.18
N THR A 120 1.90 16.82 -11.25
CA THR A 120 0.56 16.23 -11.24
C THR A 120 0.66 14.71 -11.34
N SER A 121 -0.29 14.01 -10.74
CA SER A 121 -0.36 12.56 -10.81
C SER A 121 -1.77 12.07 -10.53
N ASP A 122 -2.48 11.78 -11.61
CA ASP A 122 -3.83 11.25 -11.59
C ASP A 122 -3.81 9.73 -11.90
N ASN A 123 -4.81 9.01 -11.39
CA ASN A 123 -5.00 7.57 -11.65
C ASN A 123 -3.81 6.70 -11.17
N ILE A 124 -3.53 6.77 -9.87
CA ILE A 124 -2.37 6.08 -9.27
C ILE A 124 -2.86 4.92 -8.41
N ILE A 125 -2.22 3.76 -8.55
CA ILE A 125 -2.47 2.58 -7.72
C ILE A 125 -1.21 2.25 -6.92
N ILE A 126 -1.32 2.32 -5.60
CA ILE A 126 -0.29 1.89 -4.65
C ILE A 126 -0.84 0.71 -3.87
N GLU A 127 -0.28 -0.48 -4.09
CA GLU A 127 -0.80 -1.68 -3.42
C GLU A 127 0.24 -2.73 -3.06
N ASP A 128 -0.05 -3.58 -2.07
CA ASP A 128 0.84 -4.65 -1.60
C ASP A 128 2.26 -4.19 -1.24
N ASN A 129 2.44 -2.91 -0.85
CA ASN A 129 3.74 -2.36 -0.47
C ASN A 129 3.88 -2.27 1.04
N PHE A 130 5.12 -2.33 1.51
CA PHE A 130 5.50 -1.80 2.81
C PHE A 130 6.07 -0.40 2.62
N VAL A 131 5.47 0.62 3.22
CA VAL A 131 5.98 2.00 3.22
C VAL A 131 6.35 2.37 4.64
N ASN A 132 7.65 2.53 4.90
CA ASN A 132 8.15 2.75 6.25
C ASN A 132 7.91 4.17 6.78
N GLN A 133 7.45 5.09 5.94
CA GLN A 133 6.99 6.42 6.30
C GLN A 133 5.71 6.79 5.54
N THR A 134 5.36 8.07 5.58
CA THR A 134 4.10 8.60 5.05
C THR A 134 4.01 8.46 3.53
N ILE A 135 2.81 8.16 3.03
CA ILE A 135 2.42 8.36 1.63
C ILE A 135 1.85 9.77 1.49
N PHE A 136 2.45 10.58 0.62
CA PHE A 136 1.95 11.91 0.24
C PHE A 136 1.30 11.84 -1.13
N VAL A 137 -0.04 11.96 -1.16
CA VAL A 137 -0.81 12.01 -2.40
C VAL A 137 -0.69 13.39 -3.08
N GLY A 138 -0.27 14.42 -2.36
CA GLY A 138 -0.04 15.74 -2.94
C GLY A 138 0.61 16.69 -1.95
N SER A 139 0.67 17.97 -2.32
CA SER A 139 1.33 18.96 -1.48
C SER A 139 0.57 19.30 -0.21
N THR A 140 1.34 19.43 0.89
CA THR A 140 0.87 19.96 2.16
C THR A 140 0.73 21.48 2.17
N ASN A 141 1.12 22.15 1.07
CA ASN A 141 0.92 23.58 0.83
C ASN A 141 -0.24 23.78 -0.16
N ALA A 142 -1.33 24.39 0.32
CA ALA A 142 -2.53 24.64 -0.48
C ALA A 142 -2.28 25.58 -1.68
N GLY A 143 -1.19 26.35 -1.69
CA GLY A 143 -0.83 27.24 -2.81
C GLY A 143 -0.09 26.55 -3.96
N HIS A 144 0.27 25.26 -3.84
CA HIS A 144 0.89 24.51 -4.92
C HIS A 144 -0.12 24.14 -6.01
N ALA A 145 0.36 24.06 -7.25
CA ALA A 145 -0.50 23.88 -8.42
C ALA A 145 -0.72 22.40 -8.81
N THR A 146 -0.21 21.46 -8.00
CA THR A 146 -0.33 20.02 -8.21
C THR A 146 -1.79 19.56 -8.25
N THR A 147 -2.11 18.56 -9.08
CA THR A 147 -3.40 17.86 -9.10
C THR A 147 -3.13 16.36 -8.97
N ASN A 148 -3.80 15.71 -8.02
CA ASN A 148 -3.50 14.34 -7.62
C ASN A 148 -4.78 13.56 -7.30
N ASN A 149 -5.53 13.22 -8.34
CA ASN A 149 -6.87 12.67 -8.25
C ASN A 149 -6.88 11.16 -8.56
N ASN A 150 -7.94 10.48 -8.11
CA ASN A 150 -8.18 9.07 -8.42
C ASN A 150 -7.02 8.15 -7.95
N TRP A 151 -6.60 8.32 -6.70
CA TRP A 151 -5.60 7.46 -6.08
C TRP A 151 -6.27 6.29 -5.38
N ILE A 152 -5.74 5.08 -5.59
CA ILE A 152 -6.11 3.87 -4.86
C ILE A 152 -4.90 3.45 -4.03
N ILE A 153 -5.07 3.43 -2.72
CA ILE A 153 -4.06 2.98 -1.75
C ILE A 153 -4.68 1.81 -1.00
N ARG A 154 -4.26 0.58 -1.34
CA ARG A 154 -4.85 -0.63 -0.75
C ARG A 154 -3.87 -1.76 -0.53
N GLY A 155 -4.12 -2.66 0.40
CA GLY A 155 -3.22 -3.80 0.57
C GLY A 155 -1.86 -3.49 1.19
N ASN A 156 -1.63 -2.24 1.61
CA ASN A 156 -0.31 -1.80 2.04
C ASN A 156 -0.15 -1.92 3.56
N ILE A 157 1.10 -2.04 3.96
CA ILE A 157 1.54 -1.77 5.32
C ILE A 157 2.23 -0.41 5.33
N ILE A 158 1.70 0.54 6.10
CA ILE A 158 2.14 1.93 6.07
C ILE A 158 2.50 2.39 7.48
N ASN A 159 3.72 2.87 7.67
CA ASN A 159 4.13 3.55 8.88
C ASN A 159 3.95 5.07 8.70
N TYR A 160 3.65 5.81 9.77
CA TYR A 160 3.46 7.27 9.77
C TYR A 160 2.29 7.83 8.92
N GLY A 161 1.39 6.99 8.40
CA GLY A 161 0.09 7.42 7.86
C GLY A 161 0.09 7.91 6.41
N ILE A 162 -0.98 8.62 6.04
CA ILE A 162 -1.27 9.10 4.67
C ILE A 162 -1.65 10.57 4.74
N THR A 163 -1.08 11.39 3.87
CA THR A 163 -1.36 12.82 3.78
C THR A 163 -1.83 13.18 2.37
N LEU A 164 -3.03 13.74 2.27
CA LEU A 164 -3.58 14.23 1.01
C LEU A 164 -3.14 15.67 0.74
N HIS A 165 -3.50 16.20 -0.43
CA HIS A 165 -3.25 17.60 -0.75
C HIS A 165 -4.02 18.54 0.21
N ALA A 166 -3.37 19.63 0.65
CA ALA A 166 -3.97 20.57 1.59
C ALA A 166 -5.11 21.42 1.01
N ASP A 167 -5.14 21.59 -0.32
CA ASP A 167 -6.30 22.08 -1.06
C ASP A 167 -7.19 20.89 -1.50
N PRO A 168 -8.44 20.78 -1.02
CA PRO A 168 -9.34 19.68 -1.34
C PRO A 168 -9.73 19.61 -2.83
N THR A 169 -9.59 20.69 -3.59
CA THR A 169 -9.90 20.72 -5.03
C THR A 169 -8.80 20.11 -5.91
N LYS A 170 -7.65 19.79 -5.29
CA LYS A 170 -6.45 19.28 -5.96
C LYS A 170 -6.17 17.81 -5.68
N CYS A 171 -6.98 17.17 -4.84
CA CYS A 171 -6.87 15.76 -4.51
C CYS A 171 -8.27 15.21 -4.24
N VAL A 172 -8.92 14.73 -5.30
CA VAL A 172 -10.26 14.15 -5.23
C VAL A 172 -10.27 12.67 -5.56
N ASN A 173 -11.29 11.96 -5.08
CA ASN A 173 -11.54 10.54 -5.33
C ASN A 173 -10.39 9.63 -4.88
N THR A 174 -9.88 9.85 -3.67
CA THR A 174 -8.87 8.96 -3.07
C THR A 174 -9.54 7.82 -2.32
N VAL A 175 -9.19 6.58 -2.65
CA VAL A 175 -9.66 5.35 -2.01
C VAL A 175 -8.54 4.76 -1.18
N ILE A 176 -8.78 4.58 0.12
CA ILE A 176 -7.83 4.05 1.09
C ILE A 176 -8.49 2.87 1.80
N THR A 177 -8.17 1.65 1.39
CA THR A 177 -8.84 0.45 1.92
C THR A 177 -7.89 -0.70 2.18
N ASN A 178 -8.21 -1.59 3.12
CA ASN A 178 -7.42 -2.80 3.34
C ASN A 178 -5.94 -2.51 3.64
N ASN A 179 -5.65 -1.40 4.32
CA ASN A 179 -4.29 -1.09 4.73
C ASN A 179 -4.12 -1.33 6.24
N HIS A 180 -2.94 -1.80 6.59
CA HIS A 180 -2.45 -1.76 7.95
C HIS A 180 -1.61 -0.50 8.15
N ILE A 181 -2.09 0.44 8.96
CA ILE A 181 -1.47 1.75 9.14
C ILE A 181 -0.98 1.89 10.58
N THR A 182 0.34 2.00 10.78
CA THR A 182 0.92 2.29 12.10
C THR A 182 1.31 3.76 12.20
N LEU A 183 0.59 4.52 13.02
CA LEU A 183 0.99 5.88 13.39
C LEU A 183 2.07 5.78 14.48
N LEU A 184 3.33 5.85 14.06
CA LEU A 184 4.50 5.85 14.95
C LEU A 184 4.84 7.28 15.39
N ASN A 185 5.27 7.46 16.65
CA ASN A 185 5.86 8.71 17.09
C ASN A 185 7.20 8.52 17.82
N GLY A 186 8.24 9.19 17.31
CA GLY A 186 9.52 9.43 18.00
C GLY A 186 9.93 10.92 18.06
N SER A 187 9.08 11.88 17.65
CA SER A 187 9.39 13.31 17.63
C SER A 187 8.15 14.20 17.77
N THR A 188 8.29 15.32 18.49
CA THR A 188 7.26 16.38 18.63
C THR A 188 6.83 17.01 17.29
N SER A 189 7.54 16.74 16.19
CA SER A 189 7.19 17.16 14.83
C SER A 189 6.43 16.08 14.03
N ALA A 190 6.34 14.85 14.52
CA ALA A 190 5.64 13.74 13.87
C ALA A 190 4.12 13.82 14.13
N SER A 191 3.49 14.85 13.56
CA SER A 191 2.03 14.98 13.45
C SER A 191 1.53 14.45 12.10
N TYR A 192 2.02 13.29 11.66
CA TYR A 192 1.61 12.65 10.41
C TYR A 192 0.57 11.59 10.72
N ALA A 193 -0.66 12.08 10.80
CA ALA A 193 -1.86 11.27 10.94
C ALA A 193 -2.57 11.23 9.58
N LEU A 194 -3.81 10.74 9.54
CA LEU A 194 -4.64 10.69 8.33
C LEU A 194 -5.11 12.11 7.97
N ARG A 195 -4.25 12.84 7.25
CA ARG A 195 -4.30 14.31 7.16
C ARG A 195 -4.91 14.78 5.84
N TYR A 196 -5.65 15.89 5.93
CA TYR A 196 -6.27 16.57 4.78
C TYR A 196 -7.30 15.74 4.03
N PHE A 197 -7.92 14.76 4.72
CA PHE A 197 -9.02 14.01 4.15
C PHE A 197 -10.20 14.95 3.87
N ASN A 198 -10.91 14.66 2.79
CA ASN A 198 -12.04 15.43 2.31
C ASN A 198 -13.25 14.54 2.00
N ASP A 199 -14.34 15.15 1.56
CA ASP A 199 -15.63 14.52 1.26
C ASP A 199 -15.63 13.56 0.08
N THR A 200 -14.55 13.52 -0.69
CA THR A 200 -14.33 12.53 -1.75
C THR A 200 -13.40 11.38 -1.32
N THR A 201 -12.89 11.41 -0.09
CA THR A 201 -12.00 10.38 0.44
C THR A 201 -12.81 9.18 0.96
N ILE A 202 -12.54 7.99 0.42
CA ILE A 202 -13.07 6.73 0.94
C ILE A 202 -12.01 6.11 1.86
N PHE A 203 -12.35 5.89 3.13
CA PHE A 203 -11.44 5.28 4.11
C PHE A 203 -12.13 4.12 4.84
N ASN A 204 -12.00 2.91 4.30
CA ASN A 204 -12.76 1.74 4.76
C ASN A 204 -11.89 0.50 4.96
N ASN A 205 -12.30 -0.43 5.83
CA ASN A 205 -11.64 -1.73 5.98
C ASN A 205 -10.13 -1.59 6.31
N ASN A 206 -9.73 -0.61 7.12
CA ASN A 206 -8.33 -0.44 7.53
C ASN A 206 -8.14 -0.84 8.99
N VAL A 207 -6.92 -1.25 9.34
CA VAL A 207 -6.46 -1.40 10.73
C VAL A 207 -5.47 -0.27 10.98
N VAL A 208 -5.81 0.63 11.89
CA VAL A 208 -4.99 1.78 12.28
C VAL A 208 -4.46 1.54 13.68
N ARG A 209 -3.17 1.25 13.78
CA ARG A 209 -2.45 1.09 15.04
C ARG A 209 -1.75 2.40 15.41
N ILE A 210 -1.94 2.87 16.63
CA ILE A 210 -1.48 4.16 17.12
C ILE A 210 -0.48 3.88 18.23
N ASN A 211 0.80 4.01 17.90
CA ASN A 211 1.90 3.88 18.83
C ASN A 211 2.34 5.28 19.29
N HIS A 212 1.63 5.80 20.28
CA HIS A 212 1.90 7.13 20.82
C HIS A 212 1.63 7.12 22.32
N THR A 213 2.65 7.50 23.11
CA THR A 213 2.65 7.38 24.57
C THR A 213 2.57 8.73 25.30
N TRP A 214 2.50 9.86 24.59
CA TRP A 214 2.49 11.21 25.18
C TRP A 214 1.37 12.09 24.61
N GLY A 215 0.52 12.66 25.48
CA GLY A 215 -0.51 13.63 25.09
C GLY A 215 -1.67 13.04 24.30
N ASN A 216 -2.58 13.90 23.82
CA ASN A 216 -3.72 13.47 23.00
C ASN A 216 -3.33 13.47 21.51
N THR A 217 -3.80 12.47 20.75
CA THR A 217 -3.60 12.41 19.30
C THR A 217 -4.92 12.52 18.57
N ASN A 218 -5.01 13.48 17.65
CA ASN A 218 -6.07 13.50 16.65
C ASN A 218 -5.65 12.60 15.47
N ILE A 219 -6.43 11.56 15.16
CA ILE A 219 -6.15 10.65 14.04
C ILE A 219 -6.43 11.32 12.68
N PHE A 220 -7.38 12.26 12.64
CA PHE A 220 -7.82 12.95 11.42
C PHE A 220 -7.62 14.48 11.55
N PRO A 221 -6.38 14.97 11.67
CA PRO A 221 -6.10 16.38 11.79
C PRO A 221 -6.20 17.08 10.44
N ASN A 222 -6.55 18.36 10.48
CA ASN A 222 -6.61 19.25 9.32
C ASN A 222 -7.49 18.72 8.19
N MET A 223 -8.62 18.08 8.50
CA MET A 223 -9.59 17.69 7.48
C MET A 223 -10.00 18.91 6.64
N THR A 224 -10.10 18.73 5.34
CA THR A 224 -10.46 19.79 4.38
C THR A 224 -11.92 19.67 3.91
N GLY A 225 -12.53 18.50 4.08
CA GLY A 225 -13.96 18.22 3.89
C GLY A 225 -14.54 17.32 4.99
N ASP A 226 -15.83 17.03 4.89
CA ASP A 226 -16.51 16.11 5.81
C ASP A 226 -16.22 14.66 5.41
N VAL A 227 -15.83 13.79 6.34
CA VAL A 227 -15.40 12.41 6.03
C VAL A 227 -16.36 11.42 6.66
N THR A 228 -16.78 10.42 5.88
CA THR A 228 -17.49 9.25 6.37
C THR A 228 -16.67 8.00 6.06
N ALA A 229 -16.39 7.21 7.09
CA ALA A 229 -15.54 6.02 7.03
C ALA A 229 -16.22 4.82 7.69
N PHE A 230 -15.95 3.62 7.18
CA PHE A 230 -16.64 2.39 7.56
C PHE A 230 -15.67 1.26 7.89
N ASN A 231 -16.09 0.33 8.77
CA ASN A 231 -15.43 -0.97 8.91
C ASN A 231 -13.94 -0.88 9.30
N ASN A 232 -13.52 0.16 10.03
CA ASN A 232 -12.12 0.33 10.44
C ASN A 232 -11.90 -0.15 11.88
N ILE A 233 -10.69 -0.60 12.18
CA ILE A 233 -10.25 -0.93 13.53
C ILE A 233 -9.16 0.06 13.95
N PHE A 234 -9.37 0.76 15.06
CA PHE A 234 -8.42 1.71 15.64
C PHE A 234 -7.88 1.15 16.96
N ILE A 235 -6.57 0.98 17.07
CA ILE A 235 -5.93 0.42 18.26
C ILE A 235 -4.88 1.39 18.76
N SER A 236 -4.90 1.74 20.04
CA SER A 236 -3.92 2.63 20.67
C SER A 236 -3.20 1.94 21.82
N ASN A 237 -1.93 2.28 22.08
CA ASN A 237 -1.16 1.71 23.18
C ASN A 237 -0.93 2.62 24.39
N GLY A 238 -1.40 3.86 24.43
CA GLY A 238 -0.99 4.71 25.56
C GLY A 238 -1.76 5.99 25.83
N ILE A 239 -2.76 6.37 25.03
CA ILE A 239 -3.33 7.72 25.13
C ILE A 239 -4.82 7.80 24.78
N ASN A 240 -5.43 8.89 25.25
CA ASN A 240 -6.71 9.40 24.76
C ASN A 240 -6.57 9.77 23.28
N THR A 241 -7.01 8.85 22.45
CA THR A 241 -7.13 9.07 21.01
C THR A 241 -8.39 9.86 20.76
N LEU A 242 -8.29 10.95 20.00
CA LEU A 242 -9.40 11.84 19.72
C LEU A 242 -9.91 11.59 18.30
N PHE A 243 -11.17 11.18 18.21
CA PHE A 243 -11.94 11.18 16.96
C PHE A 243 -12.64 12.53 16.76
N THR A 244 -11.92 13.61 17.03
CA THR A 244 -12.48 14.96 16.98
C THR A 244 -12.14 15.58 15.63
N PRO A 245 -13.14 15.99 14.82
CA PRO A 245 -12.87 16.65 13.57
C PRO A 245 -12.16 17.98 13.79
N THR A 246 -11.48 18.46 12.76
CA THR A 246 -10.96 19.84 12.74
C THR A 246 -12.15 20.82 12.76
N THR A 247 -12.01 21.95 13.44
CA THR A 247 -13.10 22.94 13.60
C THR A 247 -13.79 23.24 12.27
N GLY A 248 -15.11 23.05 12.22
CA GLY A 248 -15.93 23.33 11.04
C GLY A 248 -16.03 22.21 10.01
N ARG A 249 -15.52 21.01 10.30
CA ARG A 249 -15.71 19.76 9.52
C ARG A 249 -16.42 18.69 10.35
N THR A 250 -16.97 17.68 9.70
CA THR A 250 -17.62 16.52 10.32
C THR A 250 -16.83 15.24 10.04
N LEU A 251 -16.59 14.44 11.08
CA LEU A 251 -16.08 13.07 10.96
C LEU A 251 -17.21 12.12 11.37
N THR A 252 -17.52 11.15 10.51
CA THR A 252 -18.45 10.05 10.81
C THR A 252 -17.74 8.72 10.62
N LEU A 253 -17.66 7.93 11.67
CA LEU A 253 -17.17 6.56 11.68
C LEU A 253 -18.36 5.63 11.89
N ASN A 254 -18.54 4.64 11.02
CA ASN A 254 -19.59 3.64 11.20
C ASN A 254 -18.99 2.24 11.22
N ASN A 255 -19.68 1.33 11.93
CA ASN A 255 -19.31 -0.10 11.97
C ASN A 255 -17.81 -0.28 12.25
N SER A 256 -17.24 0.50 13.17
CA SER A 256 -15.81 0.50 13.45
C SER A 256 -15.53 0.04 14.88
N ILE A 257 -14.32 -0.45 15.13
CA ILE A 257 -13.87 -0.86 16.47
C ILE A 257 -12.81 0.12 16.95
N SER A 258 -12.89 0.51 18.21
CA SER A 258 -11.81 1.24 18.89
C SER A 258 -11.33 0.45 20.09
N TYR A 259 -10.03 0.38 20.32
CA TYR A 259 -9.44 -0.39 21.42
C TYR A 259 -8.18 0.26 21.97
N MET A 260 -8.00 0.20 23.29
CA MET A 260 -6.73 0.53 23.93
C MET A 260 -6.07 -0.75 24.44
N SER A 261 -4.94 -1.13 23.83
CA SER A 261 -4.26 -2.40 24.11
C SER A 261 -3.59 -2.47 25.48
N THR A 262 -3.37 -1.33 26.13
CA THR A 262 -2.76 -1.24 27.47
C THR A 262 -3.75 -1.23 28.64
N GLY A 263 -5.03 -1.53 28.37
CA GLY A 263 -6.03 -1.75 29.43
C GLY A 263 -6.70 -0.50 29.99
N GLY A 264 -6.60 0.64 29.30
CA GLY A 264 -7.40 1.84 29.57
C GLY A 264 -8.62 1.97 28.65
N THR A 265 -9.25 3.15 28.66
CA THR A 265 -10.33 3.50 27.73
C THR A 265 -9.93 4.72 26.91
N LEU A 266 -10.28 4.71 25.63
CA LEU A 266 -10.29 5.87 24.77
C LEU A 266 -11.39 6.82 25.27
N SER A 267 -11.01 8.06 25.59
CA SER A 267 -11.86 9.03 26.28
C SER A 267 -13.04 9.56 25.47
N LEU A 268 -13.07 9.34 24.16
CA LEU A 268 -14.15 9.80 23.28
C LEU A 268 -14.70 8.63 22.47
N ALA A 269 -16.03 8.50 22.49
CA ALA A 269 -16.74 7.60 21.60
C ALA A 269 -16.52 7.99 20.14
N MET A 270 -16.39 7.00 19.27
CA MET A 270 -16.31 7.24 17.83
C MET A 270 -17.63 7.90 17.35
N PRO A 271 -17.56 9.03 16.63
CA PRO A 271 -18.76 9.68 16.09
C PRO A 271 -19.40 8.78 15.03
N GLY A 272 -20.73 8.64 15.02
CA GLY A 272 -21.46 7.83 14.05
C GLY A 272 -22.24 6.67 14.70
N THR A 273 -22.47 5.59 13.95
CA THR A 273 -23.39 4.51 14.35
C THR A 273 -22.81 3.12 14.10
N GLY A 274 -23.27 2.11 14.86
CA GLY A 274 -22.78 0.73 14.74
C GLY A 274 -21.34 0.52 15.22
N ASN A 275 -20.77 1.49 15.94
CA ASN A 275 -19.42 1.44 16.47
C ASN A 275 -19.32 0.59 17.74
N PHE A 276 -18.20 -0.11 17.89
CA PHE A 276 -17.82 -0.84 19.09
C PHE A 276 -16.68 -0.12 19.80
N ASP A 277 -17.06 0.82 20.67
CA ASP A 277 -16.08 1.60 21.43
C ASP A 277 -15.42 0.79 22.53
N ASN A 278 -14.09 0.91 22.63
CA ASN A 278 -13.27 0.27 23.65
C ASN A 278 -13.40 -1.26 23.71
N GLN A 279 -13.67 -1.91 22.56
CA GLN A 279 -13.78 -3.37 22.46
C GLN A 279 -12.52 -3.95 21.83
N ASN A 280 -11.96 -4.99 22.45
CA ASN A 280 -10.82 -5.70 21.87
C ASN A 280 -11.27 -6.37 20.55
N PRO A 281 -10.58 -6.13 19.42
CA PRO A 281 -10.89 -6.81 18.16
C PRO A 281 -10.58 -8.31 18.20
N PHE A 282 -9.86 -8.81 19.21
CA PHE A 282 -9.47 -10.21 19.37
C PHE A 282 -8.90 -10.82 18.09
N PHE A 283 -7.84 -10.20 17.56
CA PHE A 283 -7.08 -10.76 16.43
C PHE A 283 -6.55 -12.15 16.74
N THR A 284 -6.46 -12.99 15.72
CA THR A 284 -6.01 -14.38 15.83
C THR A 284 -4.59 -14.50 16.38
N SER A 285 -3.64 -13.71 15.86
CA SER A 285 -2.26 -13.72 16.33
C SER A 285 -1.54 -12.42 15.98
N VAL A 286 -1.06 -11.66 16.97
CA VAL A 286 -0.17 -10.50 16.72
C VAL A 286 1.06 -10.67 17.60
N ALA A 287 2.22 -10.77 16.97
CA ALA A 287 3.47 -11.20 17.61
C ALA A 287 4.09 -10.12 18.51
N SER A 288 3.91 -8.83 18.18
CA SER A 288 4.56 -7.73 18.89
C SER A 288 3.58 -6.81 19.60
N SER A 289 3.80 -6.60 20.90
CA SER A 289 3.16 -5.53 21.68
C SER A 289 3.79 -4.16 21.43
N ALA A 290 4.93 -4.08 20.73
CA ALA A 290 5.65 -2.85 20.40
C ALA A 290 5.12 -2.15 19.14
N PHE A 291 4.04 -2.66 18.54
CA PHE A 291 3.42 -2.14 17.30
C PHE A 291 4.32 -2.25 16.07
N ASP A 292 5.41 -2.98 16.19
CA ASP A 292 6.18 -3.48 15.05
C ASP A 292 5.30 -4.41 14.22
N MET A 293 5.52 -4.42 12.92
CA MET A 293 4.85 -5.34 12.01
C MET A 293 5.75 -6.55 11.79
N ALA A 294 5.18 -7.75 11.97
CA ALA A 294 5.82 -9.00 11.59
C ALA A 294 5.04 -9.64 10.42
N PRO A 295 5.71 -10.20 9.39
CA PRO A 295 5.04 -10.95 8.33
C PRO A 295 4.21 -12.15 8.82
N GLU A 296 4.43 -12.57 10.07
CA GLU A 296 3.71 -13.65 10.76
C GLU A 296 2.50 -13.15 11.58
N ASP A 297 2.25 -11.84 11.65
CA ASP A 297 1.02 -11.31 12.25
C ASP A 297 -0.20 -11.77 11.43
N ASP A 298 -1.33 -11.95 12.12
CA ASP A 298 -2.63 -12.35 11.58
C ASP A 298 -3.73 -11.50 12.24
N PHE A 299 -4.21 -10.53 11.47
CA PHE A 299 -5.26 -9.60 11.85
C PHE A 299 -6.68 -10.10 11.51
N THR A 300 -6.85 -11.38 11.15
CA THR A 300 -8.19 -11.98 11.11
C THR A 300 -8.81 -11.95 12.50
N LEU A 301 -10.14 -11.86 12.55
CA LEU A 301 -10.87 -11.78 13.82
C LEU A 301 -11.12 -13.19 14.36
N SER A 302 -10.81 -13.41 15.64
CA SER A 302 -11.22 -14.66 16.30
C SER A 302 -12.75 -14.71 16.51
N PRO A 303 -13.33 -15.90 16.76
CA PRO A 303 -14.77 -16.03 17.02
C PRO A 303 -15.30 -15.26 18.24
N SER A 304 -14.42 -14.76 19.11
CA SER A 304 -14.80 -13.92 20.27
C SER A 304 -14.86 -12.42 19.94
N SER A 305 -14.47 -12.03 18.73
CA SER A 305 -14.52 -10.64 18.30
C SER A 305 -15.93 -10.14 18.08
N VAL A 306 -16.20 -8.92 18.56
CA VAL A 306 -17.43 -8.19 18.23
C VAL A 306 -17.46 -7.72 16.77
N GLY A 307 -16.31 -7.73 16.09
CA GLY A 307 -16.20 -7.33 14.68
C GLY A 307 -16.63 -8.38 13.68
N LEU A 308 -16.85 -9.63 14.13
CA LEU A 308 -17.20 -10.74 13.25
C LEU A 308 -18.59 -10.53 12.64
N ASN A 309 -18.70 -10.50 11.31
CA ASN A 309 -19.92 -10.19 10.54
C ASN A 309 -20.63 -8.87 10.95
N ALA A 310 -19.88 -7.92 11.53
CA ALA A 310 -20.45 -6.67 12.05
C ALA A 310 -20.18 -5.45 11.14
N GLY A 311 -19.50 -5.66 10.01
CA GLY A 311 -19.29 -4.69 8.96
C GLY A 311 -20.61 -4.23 8.34
N SER A 312 -20.61 -3.02 7.79
CA SER A 312 -21.75 -2.41 7.10
C SER A 312 -22.24 -3.21 5.88
N ASP A 313 -21.41 -4.11 5.37
CA ASP A 313 -21.62 -5.02 4.25
C ASP A 313 -21.96 -6.46 4.68
N GLY A 314 -22.09 -6.72 5.99
CA GLY A 314 -22.38 -8.04 6.55
C GLY A 314 -21.17 -8.95 6.73
N ASN A 315 -19.98 -8.47 6.36
CA ASN A 315 -18.70 -9.16 6.56
C ASN A 315 -18.01 -8.66 7.85
N ASP A 316 -16.77 -9.11 8.09
CA ASP A 316 -15.99 -8.70 9.27
C ASP A 316 -15.56 -7.23 9.23
N ILE A 317 -15.37 -6.59 10.39
CA ILE A 317 -14.71 -5.28 10.46
C ILE A 317 -13.19 -5.49 10.35
N GLY A 318 -12.49 -4.69 9.52
CA GLY A 318 -11.02 -4.71 9.44
C GLY A 318 -10.44 -5.01 8.05
N ILE A 319 -9.14 -5.34 8.00
CA ILE A 319 -8.33 -5.37 6.75
C ILE A 319 -8.57 -6.56 5.83
N TYR A 320 -9.13 -7.65 6.34
CA TYR A 320 -9.45 -8.84 5.54
C TYR A 320 -10.87 -8.81 4.97
N ASN A 321 -11.58 -7.68 5.09
CA ASN A 321 -12.92 -7.48 4.55
C ASN A 321 -12.92 -6.75 3.20
N GLY A 322 -13.90 -7.03 2.35
CA GLY A 322 -14.15 -6.38 1.08
C GLY A 322 -13.74 -7.27 -0.09
N TYR A 323 -13.46 -6.64 -1.23
CA TYR A 323 -13.05 -7.31 -2.47
C TYR A 323 -11.53 -7.29 -2.68
N TYR A 324 -10.75 -7.19 -1.61
CA TYR A 324 -9.29 -7.16 -1.69
C TYR A 324 -8.67 -8.22 -0.79
N ASP A 325 -7.86 -9.09 -1.38
CA ASP A 325 -7.15 -10.17 -0.69
C ASP A 325 -5.85 -9.64 -0.07
N PHE A 326 -5.98 -9.05 1.12
CA PHE A 326 -4.85 -8.52 1.87
C PHE A 326 -3.86 -9.62 2.27
N ASP A 327 -2.56 -9.33 2.17
CA ASP A 327 -1.49 -10.27 2.48
C ASP A 327 -0.36 -9.58 3.23
N MET A 328 0.03 -10.21 4.34
CA MET A 328 1.09 -9.75 5.23
C MET A 328 2.49 -9.81 4.63
N ARG A 329 2.68 -10.39 3.44
CA ARG A 329 3.95 -10.40 2.71
C ARG A 329 3.98 -9.47 1.49
N GLY A 330 2.82 -8.93 1.12
CA GLY A 330 2.67 -8.00 0.00
C GLY A 330 2.97 -8.63 -1.36
N TYR A 331 2.65 -9.91 -1.58
CA TYR A 331 2.76 -10.46 -2.93
C TYR A 331 1.81 -9.72 -3.88
N PRO A 332 2.28 -9.21 -5.04
CA PRO A 332 1.39 -8.56 -6.01
C PRO A 332 0.23 -9.46 -6.42
N THR A 333 -0.99 -8.93 -6.41
CA THR A 333 -2.20 -9.72 -6.71
C THR A 333 -2.20 -10.37 -8.11
N GLU A 334 -1.54 -9.75 -9.10
CA GLU A 334 -1.50 -10.24 -10.49
C GLU A 334 -0.31 -11.13 -10.84
N LEU A 335 0.60 -11.38 -9.89
CA LEU A 335 1.78 -12.20 -10.15
C LEU A 335 1.74 -13.51 -9.39
N PRO A 336 2.18 -14.62 -10.03
CA PRO A 336 2.38 -15.86 -9.31
C PRO A 336 3.57 -15.71 -8.37
N TYR A 337 3.47 -16.37 -7.21
CA TYR A 337 4.56 -16.44 -6.23
C TYR A 337 4.69 -17.87 -5.70
N LEU A 338 5.92 -18.22 -5.29
CA LEU A 338 6.20 -19.52 -4.71
C LEU A 338 5.61 -19.60 -3.29
N THR A 339 4.92 -20.69 -3.00
CA THR A 339 4.39 -21.01 -1.65
C THR A 339 5.11 -22.18 -1.01
N SER A 340 5.88 -22.95 -1.80
CA SER A 340 6.68 -24.04 -1.29
C SER A 340 7.82 -24.37 -2.25
N PHE A 341 9.02 -24.60 -1.69
CA PHE A 341 10.15 -25.19 -2.38
C PHE A 341 10.78 -26.23 -1.45
N THR A 342 10.80 -27.49 -1.87
CA THR A 342 11.35 -28.58 -1.04
C THR A 342 12.18 -29.54 -1.88
N ILE A 343 13.34 -29.93 -1.34
CA ILE A 343 14.19 -30.99 -1.90
C ILE A 343 14.00 -32.23 -1.03
N SER A 344 13.42 -33.30 -1.59
CA SER A 344 13.05 -34.50 -0.81
C SER A 344 14.20 -35.52 -0.66
N ASN A 345 15.26 -35.38 -1.44
CA ASN A 345 16.49 -36.18 -1.34
C ASN A 345 17.73 -35.26 -1.44
N ASN A 346 18.03 -34.55 -0.35
CA ASN A 346 19.14 -33.61 -0.29
C ASN A 346 20.53 -34.27 -0.13
N PHE A 347 20.59 -35.60 -0.09
CA PHE A 347 21.81 -36.40 -0.17
C PHE A 347 21.64 -37.46 -1.27
N ILE A 348 22.41 -37.34 -2.34
CA ILE A 348 22.38 -38.25 -3.50
C ILE A 348 23.80 -38.58 -3.96
N GLU A 349 23.98 -39.74 -4.60
CA GLU A 349 25.24 -40.12 -5.23
C GLU A 349 25.45 -39.41 -6.58
N ALA A 350 26.69 -39.39 -7.06
CA ALA A 350 26.99 -38.80 -8.36
C ALA A 350 26.25 -39.57 -9.47
N GLY A 351 25.45 -38.86 -10.26
CA GLY A 351 24.64 -39.44 -11.35
C GLY A 351 23.19 -39.74 -10.98
N GLU A 352 22.80 -39.57 -9.72
CA GLU A 352 21.41 -39.70 -9.26
C GLU A 352 20.60 -38.42 -9.48
N ASN A 353 19.27 -38.55 -9.53
CA ASN A 353 18.36 -37.42 -9.71
C ASN A 353 18.08 -36.69 -8.38
N ILE A 354 18.02 -35.36 -8.41
CA ILE A 354 17.46 -34.55 -7.32
C ILE A 354 15.95 -34.41 -7.54
N ASN A 355 15.18 -34.72 -6.50
CA ASN A 355 13.73 -34.59 -6.47
C ASN A 355 13.37 -33.25 -5.83
N ILE A 356 12.80 -32.35 -6.64
CA ILE A 356 12.37 -31.02 -6.24
C ILE A 356 10.84 -30.95 -6.35
N ASN A 357 10.18 -30.51 -5.29
CA ASN A 357 8.76 -30.18 -5.31
C ASN A 357 8.59 -28.68 -5.13
N VAL A 358 7.92 -28.06 -6.09
CA VAL A 358 7.62 -26.62 -6.13
C VAL A 358 6.11 -26.42 -6.13
N LYS A 359 5.63 -25.49 -5.32
CA LYS A 359 4.25 -24.99 -5.39
C LYS A 359 4.27 -23.49 -5.57
N ALA A 360 3.38 -23.01 -6.42
CA ALA A 360 3.11 -21.59 -6.61
C ALA A 360 1.61 -21.36 -6.44
N ASN A 361 1.25 -20.17 -5.97
CA ASN A 361 -0.12 -19.69 -6.06
C ASN A 361 -0.24 -18.81 -7.31
N ALA A 362 -1.28 -19.01 -8.10
CA ALA A 362 -1.52 -18.26 -9.33
C ALA A 362 -2.56 -17.20 -9.05
N ASN A 363 -2.09 -15.97 -8.81
CA ASN A 363 -2.87 -14.78 -8.50
C ASN A 363 -3.69 -14.90 -7.22
N LYS A 364 -3.82 -13.79 -6.50
CA LYS A 364 -4.78 -13.71 -5.40
C LYS A 364 -6.18 -13.62 -5.96
N SER A 365 -7.14 -14.29 -5.33
CA SER A 365 -8.54 -14.22 -5.76
C SER A 365 -9.08 -12.82 -5.48
N ASN A 366 -9.33 -12.05 -6.54
CA ASN A 366 -10.06 -10.78 -6.48
C ASN A 366 -11.54 -10.98 -6.12
#